data_AF-Q4JMR0-F1
#
_entry.id   AF-Q4JMR0-F1
#
_cell.length_a   1.000
_cell.length_b   1.000
_cell.length_c   1.000
_cell.angle_alpha   90.00
_cell.angle_beta   90.00
_cell.angle_gamma   90.00
#
_symmetry.space_group_name_H-M   'P 1'
#
loop_
_entity.id
_entity.type
_entity.pdbx_description
1 polymer ?
#
loop_
_entity_poly.entity_id
_entity_poly.type
_entity_poly.pdbx_seq_one_letter_code
_entity_poly.pdbx_strand_id
1 'polypeptide(L)'
;MVRLREADVSGVPVSKNEFLDQFNKLNAHIETALEMHDFDRARRIDMARRQMLHEFTSKVMPDGDKVFFDTLERCAADNARAITHITSEMGRIRRKAGRKMRQLNGYRASRTQ
;
A
#
# COMPACT_ATOMS: atom_id res chain seq x y z
N MET A 1 -23.78 9.34 4.12
CA MET A 1 -22.56 10.10 3.79
C MET A 1 -21.54 9.89 4.92
N VAL A 2 -20.71 8.85 4.85
CA VAL A 2 -19.74 8.51 5.90
C VAL A 2 -18.40 9.13 5.52
N ARG A 3 -17.99 10.18 6.24
CA ARG A 3 -16.62 10.70 6.19
C ARG A 3 -15.71 9.67 6.84
N LEU A 4 -14.94 8.94 6.04
CA LEU A 4 -13.75 8.23 6.52
C LEU A 4 -12.80 9.30 7.05
N ARG A 5 -12.81 9.53 8.36
CA ARG A 5 -11.77 10.34 9.03
C ARG A 5 -10.44 9.68 8.71
N GLU A 6 -9.52 10.48 8.20
CA GLU A 6 -8.12 10.14 8.04
C GLU A 6 -7.63 9.53 9.34
N ALA A 7 -6.95 8.39 9.23
CA ALA A 7 -6.41 7.69 10.37
C ALA A 7 -5.49 8.64 11.14
N ASP A 8 -5.95 9.09 12.30
CA ASP A 8 -5.14 9.77 13.30
C ASP A 8 -4.08 8.76 13.79
N VAL A 9 -2.91 8.82 13.16
CA VAL A 9 -1.69 8.08 13.54
C VAL A 9 -0.65 9.15 13.87
N SER A 10 -0.93 9.96 14.90
CA SER A 10 -0.11 11.14 15.24
C SER A 10 0.96 10.88 16.31
N GLY A 11 1.21 9.63 16.71
CA GLY A 11 2.24 9.31 17.70
C GLY A 11 2.95 7.98 17.43
N VAL A 12 4.27 7.95 17.66
CA VAL A 12 5.04 6.71 17.75
C VAL A 12 4.51 5.91 18.93
N PRO A 13 4.12 4.64 18.76
CA PRO A 13 3.67 3.81 19.87
C PRO A 13 4.76 3.74 20.94
N VAL A 14 4.39 3.88 22.22
CA VAL A 14 5.36 3.88 23.33
C VAL A 14 5.50 2.51 24.00
N SER A 15 4.66 1.54 23.62
CA SER A 15 4.70 0.16 24.11
C SER A 15 4.48 -0.86 22.99
N LYS A 16 4.94 -2.10 23.21
CA LYS A 16 4.76 -3.22 22.26
C LYS A 16 3.29 -3.50 21.96
N ASN A 17 2.40 -3.43 22.95
CA ASN A 17 0.97 -3.68 22.75
C ASN A 17 0.33 -2.60 21.88
N GLU A 18 0.63 -1.33 22.17
CA GLU A 18 0.14 -0.21 21.37
C GLU A 18 0.67 -0.29 19.93
N PHE A 19 1.94 -0.66 19.76
CA PHE A 19 2.52 -0.91 18.44
C PHE A 19 1.75 -1.98 17.68
N LEU A 20 1.48 -3.13 18.31
CA LEU A 20 0.76 -4.24 17.66
C LEU A 20 -0.67 -3.83 17.28
N ASP A 21 -1.37 -3.08 18.14
CA ASP A 21 -2.72 -2.59 17.85
C ASP A 21 -2.73 -1.65 16.64
N GLN A 22 -1.82 -0.68 16.60
CA GLN A 22 -1.72 0.26 15.49
C GLN A 22 -1.25 -0.44 14.20
N PHE A 23 -0.29 -1.36 14.29
CA PHE A 23 0.20 -2.15 13.16
C PHE A 23 -0.92 -3.00 12.55
N ASN A 24 -1.73 -3.67 13.38
CA ASN A 24 -2.86 -4.47 12.93
C ASN A 24 -3.97 -3.62 12.28
N LYS A 25 -4.25 -2.42 12.83
CA LYS A 25 -5.18 -1.47 12.19
C LYS A 25 -4.72 -1.07 10.79
N LEU A 26 -3.42 -0.79 10.63
CA LEU A 26 -2.86 -0.45 9.31
C LEU A 26 -2.91 -1.65 8.35
N ASN A 27 -2.69 -2.88 8.83
CA ASN A 27 -2.86 -4.09 8.01
C ASN A 27 -4.28 -4.23 7.49
N ALA A 28 -5.29 -4.10 8.36
CA ALA A 28 -6.69 -4.19 7.96
C ALA A 28 -7.04 -3.13 6.90
N HIS A 29 -6.54 -1.89 7.06
CA HIS A 29 -6.76 -0.85 6.05
C HIS A 29 -6.06 -1.12 4.71
N ILE A 30 -4.87 -1.75 4.72
CA ILE A 30 -4.18 -2.20 3.50
C ILE A 30 -5.00 -3.29 2.81
N GLU A 31 -5.47 -4.30 3.55
CA GLU A 31 -6.31 -5.38 3.03
C GLU A 31 -7.58 -4.84 2.37
N THR A 32 -8.32 -3.97 3.04
CA THR A 32 -9.51 -3.31 2.46
C THR A 32 -9.16 -2.51 1.19
N ALA A 33 -8.03 -1.81 1.15
CA ALA A 33 -7.62 -1.07 -0.04
C ALA A 33 -7.26 -2.00 -1.21
N LEU A 34 -6.63 -3.15 -0.93
CA LEU A 34 -6.31 -4.17 -1.93
C LEU A 34 -7.58 -4.83 -2.50
N GLU A 35 -8.55 -5.15 -1.65
CA GLU A 35 -9.86 -5.69 -2.05
C GLU A 35 -10.62 -4.75 -2.98
N MET A 36 -10.53 -3.44 -2.74
CA MET A 36 -11.12 -2.41 -3.59
C MET A 36 -10.27 -2.07 -4.83
N HIS A 37 -9.15 -2.77 -5.04
CA HIS A 37 -8.17 -2.47 -6.09
C HIS A 37 -7.62 -1.03 -6.07
N ASP A 38 -7.67 -0.37 -4.91
CA ASP A 38 -7.12 0.96 -4.67
C ASP A 38 -5.65 0.83 -4.24
N PHE A 39 -4.81 0.44 -5.20
CA PHE A 39 -3.39 0.16 -4.95
C PHE A 39 -2.60 1.41 -4.54
N ASP A 40 -3.03 2.60 -4.97
CA ASP A 40 -2.42 3.86 -4.56
C ASP A 40 -2.69 4.16 -3.09
N ARG A 41 -3.92 3.89 -2.61
CA ARG A 41 -4.24 3.99 -1.19
C ARG A 41 -3.50 2.93 -0.37
N ALA A 42 -3.47 1.67 -0.84
CA ALA A 42 -2.73 0.60 -0.17
C ALA A 42 -1.24 0.99 0.00
N ARG A 43 -0.62 1.57 -1.04
CA ARG A 43 0.76 2.07 -0.99
C ARG A 43 0.97 3.16 0.06
N ARG A 44 0.07 4.15 0.15
CA ARG A 44 0.18 5.23 1.14
C ARG A 44 0.08 4.71 2.58
N ILE A 45 -0.84 3.78 2.84
CA ILE A 45 -1.01 3.18 4.17
C ILE A 45 0.22 2.32 4.52
N ASP A 46 0.74 1.55 3.56
CA ASP A 46 1.95 0.75 3.75
C ASP A 46 3.19 1.61 4.08
N MET A 47 3.32 2.79 3.47
CA MET A 47 4.36 3.76 3.83
C MET A 47 4.25 4.20 5.30
N ALA A 48 3.05 4.52 5.78
CA ALA A 48 2.83 4.88 7.18
C ALA A 48 3.16 3.72 8.13
N ARG A 49 2.76 2.48 7.77
CA ARG A 49 3.08 1.27 8.54
C ARG A 49 4.58 1.05 8.68
N ARG A 50 5.33 1.22 7.59
CA ARG A 50 6.79 1.08 7.60
C ARG A 50 7.48 2.18 8.40
N GLN A 51 6.99 3.42 8.32
CA GLN A 51 7.52 4.52 9.11
C GLN A 51 7.34 4.26 10.61
N MET A 52 6.13 3.87 11.03
CA MET A 52 5.84 3.50 12.42
C MET A 52 6.73 2.36 12.91
N LEU A 53 6.89 1.32 12.10
CA LEU A 53 7.75 0.18 12.42
C LEU A 53 9.19 0.63 12.66
N HIS A 54 9.75 1.40 11.73
CA HIS A 54 11.12 1.90 11.83
C HIS A 54 11.32 2.83 13.04
N GLU A 55 10.35 3.68 13.34
CA GLU A 55 10.42 4.58 14.49
C GLU A 55 10.33 3.83 15.82
N PHE A 56 9.47 2.81 15.90
CA PHE A 56 9.33 1.97 17.08
C PHE A 56 10.61 1.18 17.36
N THR A 57 11.19 0.55 16.33
CA THR A 57 12.43 -0.24 16.44
C THR A 57 13.62 0.63 16.83
N SER A 58 13.66 1.88 16.36
CA SER A 58 14.76 2.79 16.65
C SER A 58 14.69 3.47 18.02
N LYS A 59 13.49 3.67 18.60
CA LYS A 59 13.30 4.52 19.79
C LYS A 59 12.90 3.78 21.06
N VAL A 60 12.22 2.64 20.93
CA VAL A 60 11.54 1.99 22.06
C VAL A 60 12.10 0.60 22.36
N MET A 61 12.85 0.01 21.42
CA MET A 61 13.07 -1.43 21.44
C MET A 61 14.07 -1.88 22.54
N PRO A 62 13.68 -2.79 23.45
CA PRO A 62 14.61 -3.46 24.35
C PRO A 62 15.33 -4.60 23.60
N ASP A 63 16.62 -4.82 23.88
CA ASP A 63 17.57 -5.68 23.14
C ASP A 63 17.15 -7.15 22.84
N GLY A 64 15.97 -7.61 23.30
CA GLY A 64 15.49 -9.00 23.13
C GLY A 64 14.73 -9.33 21.85
N ASP A 65 14.18 -8.35 21.11
CA ASP A 65 13.22 -8.61 20.02
C ASP A 65 13.73 -8.26 18.59
N LYS A 66 15.03 -7.98 18.43
CA LYS A 66 15.58 -7.45 17.17
C LYS A 66 15.24 -8.30 15.94
N VAL A 67 15.37 -9.62 16.04
CA VAL A 67 15.13 -10.55 14.91
C VAL A 67 13.67 -10.54 14.46
N PHE A 68 12.72 -10.42 15.40
CA PHE A 68 11.30 -10.32 15.10
C PHE A 68 11.01 -9.06 14.27
N PHE A 69 11.55 -7.92 14.71
CA PHE A 69 11.33 -6.64 14.04
C PHE A 69 12.08 -6.53 12.71
N ASP A 70 13.31 -7.05 12.60
CA ASP A 70 14.03 -7.16 11.32
C ASP A 70 13.21 -7.97 10.31
N THR A 71 12.57 -9.05 10.77
CA THR A 71 11.68 -9.88 9.93
C THR A 71 10.44 -9.09 9.52
N LEU A 72 9.83 -8.36 10.45
CA LEU A 72 8.67 -7.53 10.19
C LEU A 72 8.96 -6.42 9.17
N GLU A 73 10.15 -5.81 9.25
CA GLU A 73 10.61 -4.78 8.29
C GLU A 73 10.78 -5.37 6.89
N ARG A 74 11.38 -6.56 6.78
CA ARG A 74 11.50 -7.26 5.49
C ARG A 74 10.13 -7.56 4.88
N CYS A 75 9.20 -8.12 5.66
CA CYS A 75 7.84 -8.39 5.19
C CYS A 75 7.15 -7.12 4.68
N ALA A 76 7.29 -6.01 5.42
CA ALA A 76 6.71 -4.75 5.00
C ALA A 76 7.37 -4.18 3.73
N ALA A 77 8.69 -4.31 3.59
CA ALA A 77 9.41 -3.92 2.37
C ALA A 77 8.99 -4.78 1.17
N ASP A 78 8.73 -6.07 1.36
CA ASP A 78 8.30 -7.00 0.32
C ASP A 78 6.89 -6.62 -0.18
N ASN A 79 5.98 -6.32 0.75
CA ASN A 79 4.64 -5.79 0.43
C ASN A 79 4.72 -4.51 -0.41
N ALA A 80 5.60 -3.58 -0.04
CA ALA A 80 5.80 -2.34 -0.80
C ALA A 80 6.25 -2.61 -2.25
N ARG A 81 7.16 -3.58 -2.44
CA ARG A 81 7.62 -3.99 -3.78
C ARG A 81 6.50 -4.63 -4.59
N ALA A 82 5.71 -5.51 -3.97
CA ALA A 82 4.57 -6.15 -4.61
C ALA A 82 3.50 -5.14 -5.06
N ILE A 83 3.09 -4.22 -4.18
CA ILE A 83 2.10 -3.17 -4.50
C ILE A 83 2.60 -2.27 -5.64
N THR A 84 3.89 -1.89 -5.61
CA THR A 84 4.51 -1.06 -6.65
C THR A 84 4.52 -1.77 -8.01
N HIS A 85 4.86 -3.06 -8.02
CA HIS A 85 4.87 -3.88 -9.23
C HIS A 85 3.46 -4.00 -9.83
N ILE A 86 2.46 -4.32 -9.01
CA ILE A 86 1.06 -4.43 -9.45
C ILE A 86 0.56 -3.10 -10.02
N THR A 87 0.83 -1.99 -9.33
CA THR A 87 0.44 -0.64 -9.78
C THR A 87 1.03 -0.31 -11.15
N SER A 88 2.30 -0.68 -11.36
CA SER A 88 3.02 -0.45 -12.63
C SER A 88 2.43 -1.28 -13.77
N GLU A 89 2.19 -2.57 -13.54
CA GLU A 89 1.60 -3.46 -14.55
C GLU A 89 0.16 -3.07 -14.89
N MET A 90 -0.65 -2.70 -13.90
CA MET A 90 -1.99 -2.13 -14.11
C MET A 90 -1.94 -0.90 -15.01
N GLY A 91 -0.99 0.02 -14.77
CA GLY A 91 -0.76 1.18 -15.63
C GLY A 91 -0.38 0.77 -17.06
N ARG A 92 0.47 -0.26 -17.22
CA ARG A 92 0.88 -0.79 -18.53
C ARG A 92 -0.30 -1.38 -19.30
N ILE A 93 -1.13 -2.17 -18.63
CA ILE A 93 -2.35 -2.78 -19.19
C ILE A 93 -3.31 -1.69 -19.66
N ARG A 94 -3.61 -0.69 -18.81
CA ARG A 94 -4.49 0.44 -19.15
C ARG A 94 -4.01 1.18 -20.41
N ARG A 95 -2.71 1.49 -20.50
CA ARG A 95 -2.13 2.13 -21.69
C ARG A 95 -2.22 1.26 -22.95
N LYS A 96 -2.02 -0.05 -22.83
CA LYS A 96 -2.13 -0.99 -23.96
C LYS A 96 -3.59 -1.08 -24.45
N ALA A 97 -4.54 -1.22 -23.53
CA ALA A 97 -5.97 -1.25 -23.84
C ALA A 97 -6.43 0.05 -24.53
N GLY A 98 -6.06 1.21 -23.97
CA GLY A 98 -6.40 2.51 -24.56
C GLY A 98 -5.82 2.71 -25.96
N ARG A 99 -4.58 2.28 -26.21
CA ARG A 99 -3.98 2.30 -27.56
C ARG A 99 -4.74 1.40 -28.53
N LYS A 100 -5.10 0.18 -28.11
CA LYS A 100 -5.84 -0.76 -28.96
C LYS A 100 -7.24 -0.23 -29.32
N MET A 101 -7.94 0.36 -28.35
CA MET A 101 -9.26 0.98 -28.60
C MET A 101 -9.18 2.12 -29.62
N ARG A 102 -8.18 3.02 -29.49
CA ARG A 102 -7.97 4.10 -30.47
C ARG A 102 -7.70 3.57 -31.87
N GLN A 103 -6.89 2.51 -31.98
CA GLN A 103 -6.62 1.85 -33.26
C GLN A 103 -7.89 1.27 -33.88
N LEU A 104 -8.69 0.54 -33.10
CA LEU A 104 -9.95 -0.05 -33.58
C LEU A 104 -10.97 1.01 -34.01
N ASN A 105 -11.07 2.12 -33.28
CA ASN A 105 -11.95 3.24 -33.64
C ASN A 105 -11.48 3.93 -34.92
N GLY A 106 -10.17 4.07 -35.14
CA GLY A 106 -9.62 4.59 -36.39
C GLY A 106 -9.99 3.74 -37.60
N TYR A 107 -9.84 2.40 -37.50
CA TYR A 107 -10.25 1.48 -38.56
C TYR A 107 -11.76 1.51 -38.84
N ARG A 108 -12.59 1.72 -37.81
CA ARG A 108 -14.04 1.88 -37.99
C ARG A 108 -14.38 3.18 -38.73
N ALA A 109 -13.76 4.29 -38.34
CA ALA A 109 -13.99 5.59 -38.96
C ALA A 109 -13.59 5.61 -40.44
N SER A 110 -12.47 4.96 -40.81
CA SER A 110 -12.00 4.88 -42.19
C SER A 110 -12.80 3.94 -43.10
N ARG A 111 -13.72 3.13 -42.56
CA ARG A 111 -14.56 2.19 -43.33
C ARG A 111 -15.95 2.76 -43.64
N THR A 112 -16.34 3.85 -42.97
CA THR A 112 -17.62 4.56 -43.19
C THR A 112 -17.49 5.78 -44.11
N GLN A 113 -16.33 5.99 -44.74
CA GLN A 113 -16.12 6.89 -45.87
C GLN A 113 -16.00 6.08 -47.16
#